data_AF-A0A7S2U4S2-F1
#
_entry.id   AF-A0A7S2U4S2-F1
#
_cell.length_a   1.000
_cell.length_b   1.000
_cell.length_c   1.000
_cell.angle_alpha   90.00
_cell.angle_beta   90.00
_cell.angle_gamma   90.00
#
_symmetry.space_group_name_H-M   'P 1'
#
loop_
_entity.id
_entity.type
_entity.pdbx_description
1 polymer ?
#
loop_
_entity_poly.entity_id
_entity_poly.type
_entity_poly.pdbx_seq_one_letter_code
_entity_poly.pdbx_strand_id
1 'polypeptide(L)'
;MVANTKKTSESSNYLFGLVWLGAAIYGVYFALGWAYKIRILALEGYGYVIHEFDPYFNFRATEYLYNNGAERFFKWFDYMSWYPLGRPVGSTIYPGMQFTAVFLKNHIFPSMSLNDVCCSMPAWFGMLSTFLVGCIAYECSLPQNCNSSIWRFLVDIVKGTRTDPKPTGGRHMVFGLYSPSVECALGAMGFMAIVPAHLMRSVGGGYDNESVAVSAMSLTFYLWVRSLRGGEKYSYLFGILTGIAYFYMVAAWGGYVFVLNMVGVHAAALTIFGRFSFKVYAAYSLFYSIGTFLAMQIPVVGMTPLKSLEQMGPCLVFLGFQVLQLCEFLRKKRRLNRVDAWKLRIKVGMISAVVGIVMIYLILPKGYFGPISSRVRGLFVKHTKTGNPLVDSVAEHQAASPRAYFQYLHNLCLVAPVGFAFVFWNLSDSSSFLLTWGACAYFFSHKMVRLVLLTAPIGSVLGGIAAGRVLSWCIRTLWDDPAVVE
;
A
#
# COMPACT_ATOMS: atom_id res chain seq x y z
N MET A 1 15.03 -49.08 18.85
CA MET A 1 15.70 -47.80 19.20
C MET A 1 15.48 -46.70 18.15
N VAL A 2 15.62 -46.97 16.83
CA VAL A 2 15.45 -45.95 15.76
C VAL A 2 14.03 -45.34 15.67
N ALA A 3 12.98 -46.09 16.03
CA ALA A 3 11.61 -45.56 16.04
C ALA A 3 11.35 -44.60 17.22
N ASN A 4 12.00 -44.83 18.37
CA ASN A 4 11.87 -43.95 19.54
C ASN A 4 12.64 -42.64 19.35
N THR A 5 13.81 -42.67 18.70
CA THR A 5 14.58 -41.46 18.40
C THR A 5 13.91 -40.55 17.36
N LYS A 6 13.20 -41.12 16.38
CA LYS A 6 12.37 -40.32 15.46
C LYS A 6 11.18 -39.67 16.17
N LYS A 7 10.52 -40.40 17.08
CA LYS A 7 9.35 -39.89 17.81
C LYS A 7 9.73 -38.79 18.82
N THR A 8 10.88 -38.91 19.48
CA THR A 8 11.41 -37.86 20.38
C THR A 8 11.93 -36.64 19.61
N SER A 9 12.53 -36.83 18.43
CA SER A 9 12.92 -35.76 17.51
C SER A 9 11.70 -34.97 17.02
N GLU A 10 10.64 -35.67 16.59
CA GLU A 10 9.38 -35.03 16.18
C GLU A 10 8.75 -34.26 17.35
N SER A 11 8.64 -34.84 18.55
CA SER A 11 8.06 -34.13 19.70
C SER A 11 8.86 -32.89 20.14
N SER A 12 10.19 -32.94 20.04
CA SER A 12 11.07 -31.78 20.33
C SER A 12 10.84 -30.65 19.31
N ASN A 13 10.71 -30.99 18.03
CA ASN A 13 10.40 -30.04 16.96
C ASN A 13 9.01 -29.39 17.13
N TYR A 14 8.01 -30.14 17.60
CA TYR A 14 6.69 -29.59 17.91
C TYR A 14 6.72 -28.61 19.08
N LEU A 15 7.44 -28.95 20.16
CA LEU A 15 7.58 -28.06 21.32
C LEU A 15 8.27 -26.75 20.92
N PHE A 16 9.35 -26.84 20.13
CA PHE A 16 10.08 -25.69 19.63
C PHE A 16 9.23 -24.82 18.70
N GLY A 17 8.45 -25.44 17.80
CA GLY A 17 7.50 -24.73 16.94
C GLY A 17 6.43 -23.96 17.72
N LEU A 18 5.93 -24.53 18.82
CA LEU A 18 4.99 -23.87 19.72
C LEU A 18 5.63 -22.70 20.48
N VAL A 19 6.86 -22.86 20.97
CA VAL A 19 7.61 -21.77 21.65
C VAL A 19 7.85 -20.61 20.69
N TRP A 20 8.25 -20.88 19.45
CA TRP A 20 8.44 -19.84 18.43
C TRP A 20 7.16 -19.15 18.00
N LEU A 21 6.07 -19.91 17.85
CA LEU A 21 4.76 -19.33 17.59
C LEU A 21 4.34 -18.41 18.75
N GLY A 22 4.57 -18.85 19.99
CA GLY A 22 4.36 -18.05 21.19
C GLY A 22 5.19 -16.77 21.20
N ALA A 23 6.49 -16.86 20.89
CA ALA A 23 7.39 -15.71 20.80
C ALA A 23 6.97 -14.74 19.69
N ALA A 24 6.53 -15.24 18.54
CA ALA A 24 6.04 -14.42 17.44
C ALA A 24 4.74 -13.70 17.80
N ILE A 25 3.78 -14.40 18.39
CA ILE A 25 2.52 -13.80 18.87
C ILE A 25 2.80 -12.75 19.94
N TYR A 26 3.71 -13.03 20.86
CA TYR A 26 4.16 -12.08 21.88
C TYR A 26 4.81 -10.84 21.24
N GLY A 27 5.67 -11.02 20.24
CA GLY A 27 6.28 -9.93 19.49
C GLY A 27 5.25 -9.05 18.78
N VAL A 28 4.23 -9.65 18.14
CA VAL A 28 3.12 -8.91 17.52
C VAL A 28 2.34 -8.14 18.60
N TYR A 29 1.96 -8.79 19.70
CA TYR A 29 1.24 -8.16 20.80
C TYR A 29 2.03 -6.98 21.37
N PHE A 30 3.34 -7.14 21.57
CA PHE A 30 4.22 -6.09 22.07
C PHE A 30 4.30 -4.92 21.09
N ALA A 31 4.54 -5.17 19.79
CA ALA A 31 4.63 -4.12 18.78
C ALA A 31 3.32 -3.34 18.64
N LEU A 32 2.17 -4.02 18.61
CA LEU A 32 0.85 -3.38 18.55
C LEU A 32 0.51 -2.64 19.85
N GLY A 33 0.87 -3.20 21.01
CA GLY A 33 0.71 -2.57 22.31
C GLY A 33 1.50 -1.26 22.42
N TRP A 34 2.75 -1.24 21.96
CA TRP A 34 3.54 0.00 21.89
C TRP A 34 3.00 0.99 20.86
N ALA A 35 2.55 0.51 19.70
CA ALA A 35 1.93 1.38 18.70
C ALA A 35 0.71 2.12 19.29
N TYR A 36 -0.10 1.43 20.08
CA TYR A 36 -1.27 2.01 20.74
C TYR A 36 -0.89 2.96 21.89
N LYS A 37 -0.05 2.50 22.82
CA LYS A 37 0.34 3.27 24.02
C LYS A 37 0.99 4.61 23.69
N ILE A 38 1.90 4.65 22.72
CA ILE A 38 2.57 5.90 22.31
C ILE A 38 1.56 6.91 21.74
N ARG A 39 0.56 6.43 21.00
CA ARG A 39 -0.44 7.30 20.35
C ARG A 39 -1.48 7.84 21.33
N ILE A 40 -1.77 7.14 22.44
CA ILE A 40 -2.74 7.57 23.45
C ILE A 40 -2.14 8.50 24.51
N LEU A 41 -0.82 8.59 24.61
CA LEU A 41 -0.15 9.41 25.63
C LEU A 41 -0.66 10.86 25.71
N ALA A 42 -1.04 11.46 24.58
CA ALA A 42 -1.65 12.80 24.54
C ALA A 42 -3.04 12.83 25.21
N LEU A 43 -3.87 11.81 25.00
CA LEU A 43 -5.20 11.70 25.58
C LEU A 43 -5.14 11.40 27.09
N GLU A 44 -4.20 10.56 27.52
CA GLU A 44 -3.98 10.27 28.94
C GLU A 44 -3.45 11.49 29.70
N GLY A 45 -2.58 12.28 29.07
CA GLY A 45 -1.98 13.45 29.70
C GLY A 45 -2.88 14.69 29.74
N TYR A 46 -3.63 14.95 28.67
CA TYR A 46 -4.37 16.21 28.49
C TYR A 46 -5.89 16.03 28.38
N GLY A 47 -6.39 14.79 28.39
CA GLY A 47 -7.81 14.46 28.25
C GLY A 47 -8.26 14.27 26.80
N TYR A 48 -9.52 13.89 26.62
CA TYR A 48 -10.14 13.61 25.32
C TYR A 48 -10.53 14.90 24.58
N VAL A 49 -9.51 15.64 24.13
CA VAL A 49 -9.65 16.89 23.39
C VAL A 49 -9.09 16.70 21.99
N ILE A 50 -9.82 17.22 21.00
CA ILE A 50 -9.35 17.26 19.60
C ILE A 50 -8.23 18.29 19.49
N HIS A 51 -7.14 17.90 18.87
CA HIS A 51 -5.97 18.75 18.66
C HIS A 51 -5.94 19.32 17.24
N GLU A 52 -5.15 20.38 17.04
CA GLU A 52 -5.00 21.09 15.76
C GLU A 52 -6.27 21.78 15.26
N PHE A 53 -6.19 22.45 14.10
CA PHE A 53 -7.28 23.26 13.56
C PHE A 53 -8.16 22.46 12.57
N ASP A 54 -7.56 21.64 11.72
CA ASP A 54 -8.26 20.88 10.66
C ASP A 54 -9.26 19.84 11.22
N PRO A 55 -8.92 19.08 12.29
CA PRO A 55 -9.80 18.04 12.83
C PRO A 55 -11.16 18.52 13.35
N TYR A 56 -11.30 19.80 13.75
CA TYR A 56 -12.59 20.35 14.22
C TYR A 56 -13.67 20.33 13.13
N PHE A 57 -13.29 20.57 11.87
CA PHE A 57 -14.22 20.47 10.75
C PHE A 57 -14.68 19.02 10.55
N ASN A 58 -13.74 18.06 10.62
CA ASN A 58 -14.05 16.64 10.49
C ASN A 58 -14.99 16.18 11.60
N PHE A 59 -14.74 16.60 12.85
CA PHE A 59 -15.58 16.27 14.00
C PHE A 59 -17.00 16.82 13.86
N ARG A 60 -17.15 18.10 13.47
CA ARG A 60 -18.46 18.70 13.21
C ARG A 60 -19.22 17.96 12.10
N ALA A 61 -18.53 17.53 11.05
CA ALA A 61 -19.12 16.72 10.00
C ALA A 61 -19.58 15.34 10.52
N THR A 62 -18.79 14.70 11.40
CA THR A 62 -19.16 13.43 12.05
C THR A 62 -20.36 13.60 12.97
N GLU A 63 -20.43 14.67 13.76
CA GLU A 63 -21.57 14.99 14.62
C GLU A 63 -22.85 15.22 13.79
N TYR A 64 -22.74 15.96 12.69
CA TYR A 64 -23.85 16.15 11.77
C TYR A 64 -24.34 14.82 11.18
N LEU A 65 -23.41 13.95 10.75
CA LEU A 65 -23.72 12.62 10.22
C LEU A 65 -24.42 11.73 11.26
N TYR A 66 -23.95 11.76 12.52
CA TYR A 66 -24.52 11.00 13.62
C TYR A 66 -25.97 11.44 13.93
N ASN A 67 -26.21 12.75 13.97
CA ASN A 67 -27.52 13.30 14.37
C ASN A 67 -28.56 13.26 13.23
N ASN A 68 -28.14 13.43 11.96
CA ASN A 68 -29.06 13.61 10.83
C ASN A 68 -29.11 12.41 9.87
N GLY A 69 -28.17 11.47 9.98
CA GLY A 69 -28.08 10.31 9.10
C GLY A 69 -27.42 10.58 7.74
N ALA A 70 -27.15 9.50 7.01
CA ALA A 70 -26.38 9.54 5.76
C ALA A 70 -27.06 10.32 4.63
N GLU A 71 -28.38 10.22 4.47
CA GLU A 71 -29.09 10.88 3.37
C GLU A 71 -29.02 12.41 3.49
N ARG A 72 -29.22 12.93 4.70
CA ARG A 72 -29.11 14.36 4.99
C ARG A 72 -27.67 14.85 4.91
N PHE A 73 -26.70 14.02 5.30
CA PHE A 73 -25.27 14.35 5.19
C PHE A 73 -24.84 14.64 3.74
N PHE A 74 -25.25 13.81 2.77
CA PHE A 74 -24.91 14.06 1.36
C PHE A 74 -25.60 15.30 0.76
N LYS A 75 -26.73 15.73 1.32
CA LYS A 75 -27.45 16.95 0.94
C LYS A 75 -27.08 18.16 1.82
N TRP A 76 -26.08 18.02 2.69
CA TRP A 76 -25.75 19.06 3.67
C TRP A 76 -25.09 20.28 3.02
N PHE A 77 -25.74 21.43 3.18
CA PHE A 77 -25.21 22.74 2.87
C PHE A 77 -24.96 23.52 4.17
N ASP A 78 -23.71 23.89 4.41
CA ASP A 78 -23.32 24.62 5.61
C ASP A 78 -23.32 26.13 5.36
N TYR A 79 -24.25 26.84 6.00
CA TYR A 79 -24.34 28.30 5.96
C TYR A 79 -23.43 28.99 6.98
N MET A 80 -22.88 28.25 7.96
CA MET A 80 -22.00 28.84 9.00
C MET A 80 -20.57 29.03 8.52
N SER A 81 -20.14 28.28 7.49
CA SER A 81 -18.81 28.41 6.88
C SER A 81 -18.90 29.26 5.61
N TRP A 82 -17.86 30.06 5.32
CA TRP A 82 -17.76 30.87 4.10
C TRP A 82 -18.91 31.87 3.90
N TYR A 83 -19.23 32.67 4.94
CA TYR A 83 -20.22 33.75 4.79
C TYR A 83 -19.76 34.77 3.74
N PRO A 84 -20.61 35.18 2.76
CA PRO A 84 -22.03 34.86 2.58
C PRO A 84 -22.35 33.69 1.63
N LEU A 85 -21.36 33.02 1.06
CA LEU A 85 -21.52 31.99 0.02
C LEU A 85 -22.06 30.66 0.58
N GLY A 86 -21.63 30.27 1.78
CA GLY A 86 -21.87 28.92 2.30
C GLY A 86 -20.96 27.87 1.66
N ARG A 87 -21.02 26.63 2.16
CA ARG A 87 -20.25 25.49 1.64
C ARG A 87 -21.15 24.26 1.45
N PRO A 88 -21.22 23.66 0.25
CA PRO A 88 -21.85 22.36 0.05
C PRO A 88 -20.93 21.26 0.59
N VAL A 89 -21.13 20.84 1.85
CA VAL A 89 -20.20 19.91 2.50
C VAL A 89 -20.34 18.51 1.91
N GLY A 90 -21.56 18.02 1.67
CA GLY A 90 -21.82 16.67 1.19
C GLY A 90 -21.12 16.31 -0.13
N SER A 91 -20.87 17.30 -1.00
CA SER A 91 -20.17 17.11 -2.28
C SER A 91 -18.70 17.53 -2.26
N THR A 92 -18.19 18.10 -1.17
CA THR A 92 -16.81 18.63 -1.07
C THR A 92 -15.96 17.95 0.01
N ILE A 93 -16.52 17.01 0.77
CA ILE A 93 -15.81 16.26 1.82
C ILE A 93 -15.65 14.78 1.45
N TYR A 94 -14.49 14.22 1.74
CA TYR A 94 -14.25 12.78 1.70
C TYR A 94 -14.95 12.13 2.90
N PRO A 95 -16.03 11.33 2.71
CA PRO A 95 -16.90 10.92 3.81
C PRO A 95 -16.38 9.71 4.60
N GLY A 96 -15.30 9.07 4.14
CA GLY A 96 -14.86 7.76 4.64
C GLY A 96 -14.63 7.74 6.14
N MET A 97 -13.89 8.73 6.66
CA MET A 97 -13.60 8.79 8.09
C MET A 97 -14.86 9.00 8.94
N GLN A 98 -15.75 9.91 8.55
CA GLN A 98 -16.96 10.24 9.30
C GLN A 98 -17.86 9.02 9.41
N PHE A 99 -18.05 8.30 8.30
CA PHE A 99 -18.84 7.06 8.28
C PHE A 99 -18.21 5.97 9.15
N THR A 100 -16.89 5.83 9.11
CA THR A 100 -16.20 4.85 9.96
C THR A 100 -16.33 5.21 11.44
N ALA A 101 -16.20 6.48 11.83
CA ALA A 101 -16.38 6.90 13.22
C ALA A 101 -17.81 6.64 13.73
N VAL A 102 -18.84 6.97 12.93
CA VAL A 102 -20.25 6.68 13.27
C VAL A 102 -20.50 5.17 13.35
N PHE A 103 -19.90 4.38 12.45
CA PHE A 103 -20.00 2.93 12.49
C PHE A 103 -19.39 2.36 13.79
N LEU A 104 -18.20 2.81 14.16
CA LEU A 104 -17.52 2.42 15.40
C LEU A 104 -18.34 2.78 16.64
N LYS A 105 -18.89 4.00 16.69
CA LYS A 105 -19.75 4.47 17.78
C LYS A 105 -21.04 3.64 17.90
N ASN A 106 -21.69 3.28 16.79
CA ASN A 106 -22.97 2.59 16.81
C ASN A 106 -22.84 1.08 17.10
N HIS A 107 -21.81 0.42 16.56
CA HIS A 107 -21.72 -1.05 16.59
C HIS A 107 -20.66 -1.61 17.54
N ILE A 108 -19.56 -0.90 17.75
CA ILE A 108 -18.42 -1.44 18.52
C ILE A 108 -18.35 -0.80 19.91
N PHE A 109 -18.51 0.52 20.00
CA PHE A 109 -18.35 1.29 21.24
C PHE A 109 -19.59 2.14 21.57
N PRO A 110 -20.75 1.52 21.84
CA PRO A 110 -21.99 2.25 22.13
C PRO A 110 -21.90 3.08 23.41
N SER A 111 -21.07 2.70 24.37
CA SER A 111 -20.91 3.38 25.67
C SER A 111 -20.02 4.63 25.64
N MET A 112 -19.09 4.74 24.69
CA MET A 112 -18.15 5.88 24.61
C MET A 112 -18.80 7.11 23.96
N SER A 113 -18.47 8.34 24.35
CA SER A 113 -19.03 9.51 23.65
C SER A 113 -18.52 9.60 22.20
N LEU A 114 -19.24 10.33 21.33
CA LEU A 114 -18.80 10.52 19.94
C LEU A 114 -17.42 11.19 19.88
N ASN A 115 -17.16 12.14 20.77
CA ASN A 115 -15.87 12.82 20.89
C ASN A 115 -14.76 11.83 21.27
N ASP A 116 -15.00 10.97 22.27
CA ASP A 116 -13.97 10.00 22.71
C ASP A 116 -13.61 9.01 21.60
N VAL A 117 -14.61 8.57 20.82
CA VAL A 117 -14.41 7.73 19.64
C VAL A 117 -13.57 8.45 18.58
N CYS A 118 -13.89 9.71 18.27
CA CYS A 118 -13.12 10.50 17.30
C CYS A 118 -11.69 10.75 17.76
N CYS A 119 -11.49 11.07 19.04
CA CYS A 119 -10.17 11.23 19.65
C CYS A 119 -9.34 9.95 19.64
N SER A 120 -9.96 8.78 19.84
CA SER A 120 -9.26 7.49 19.90
C SER A 120 -9.02 6.84 18.53
N MET A 121 -9.81 7.23 17.52
CA MET A 121 -9.76 6.65 16.18
C MET A 121 -8.36 6.69 15.53
N PRO A 122 -7.59 7.79 15.57
CA PRO A 122 -6.23 7.82 15.02
C PRO A 122 -5.29 6.77 15.63
N ALA A 123 -5.44 6.49 16.93
CA ALA A 123 -4.63 5.49 17.62
C ALA A 123 -4.98 4.06 17.16
N TRP A 124 -6.28 3.75 17.02
CA TRP A 124 -6.73 2.44 16.53
C TRP A 124 -6.30 2.18 15.08
N PHE A 125 -6.48 3.17 14.19
CA PHE A 125 -6.07 3.04 12.79
C PHE A 125 -4.55 3.05 12.63
N GLY A 126 -3.81 3.73 13.51
CA GLY A 126 -2.35 3.65 13.56
C GLY A 126 -1.83 2.27 13.98
N MET A 127 -2.50 1.61 14.93
CA MET A 127 -2.24 0.22 15.29
C MET A 127 -2.57 -0.72 14.12
N LEU A 128 -3.73 -0.55 13.47
CA LEU A 128 -4.13 -1.33 12.30
C LEU A 128 -3.13 -1.18 11.15
N SER A 129 -2.65 0.04 10.88
CA SER A 129 -1.64 0.28 9.86
C SER A 129 -0.32 -0.43 10.20
N THR A 130 0.09 -0.45 11.47
CA THR A 130 1.28 -1.19 11.93
C THR A 130 1.16 -2.67 11.60
N PHE A 131 0.01 -3.27 11.92
CA PHE A 131 -0.26 -4.68 11.59
C PHE A 131 -0.20 -4.95 10.09
N LEU A 132 -0.89 -4.14 9.28
CA LEU A 132 -0.93 -4.30 7.82
C LEU A 132 0.44 -4.15 7.16
N VAL A 133 1.27 -3.22 7.65
CA VAL A 133 2.67 -3.06 7.22
C VAL A 133 3.49 -4.32 7.51
N GLY A 134 3.30 -4.92 8.68
CA GLY A 134 3.89 -6.22 9.01
C GLY A 134 3.43 -7.33 8.06
N CYS A 135 2.15 -7.37 7.70
CA CYS A 135 1.62 -8.33 6.72
C CYS A 135 2.21 -8.12 5.31
N ILE A 136 2.43 -6.88 4.87
CA ILE A 136 3.14 -6.61 3.61
C ILE A 136 4.56 -7.15 3.66
N ALA A 137 5.30 -6.87 4.75
CA ALA A 137 6.66 -7.34 4.93
C ALA A 137 6.72 -8.88 4.93
N TYR A 138 5.76 -9.54 5.59
CA TYR A 138 5.62 -11.00 5.58
C TYR A 138 5.46 -11.55 4.16
N GLU A 139 4.48 -11.06 3.38
CA GLU A 139 4.21 -11.55 2.02
C GLU A 139 5.41 -11.35 1.07
N CYS A 140 6.10 -10.20 1.18
CA CYS A 140 7.26 -9.89 0.35
C CYS A 140 8.51 -10.70 0.70
N SER A 141 8.59 -11.25 1.92
CA SER A 141 9.75 -12.00 2.42
C SER A 141 9.56 -13.52 2.40
N LEU A 142 8.41 -14.00 1.92
CA LEU A 142 8.15 -15.43 1.76
C LEU A 142 9.18 -16.09 0.81
N PRO A 143 9.70 -17.30 1.12
CA PRO A 143 10.72 -17.97 0.30
C PRO A 143 10.21 -18.35 -1.09
N GLN A 144 8.91 -18.63 -1.20
CA GLN A 144 8.22 -18.89 -2.46
C GLN A 144 8.31 -17.70 -3.42
N ASN A 145 8.47 -16.49 -2.88
CA ASN A 145 8.62 -15.27 -3.67
C ASN A 145 10.12 -14.99 -3.91
N CYS A 146 11.00 -15.14 -2.92
CA CYS A 146 12.39 -14.61 -2.93
C CYS A 146 13.45 -15.33 -3.81
N ASN A 147 13.09 -16.25 -4.71
CA ASN A 147 14.06 -17.24 -5.21
C ASN A 147 14.71 -16.97 -6.59
N SER A 148 14.62 -15.74 -7.14
CA SER A 148 15.34 -15.40 -8.37
C SER A 148 16.51 -14.44 -8.11
N SER A 149 17.73 -14.89 -8.40
CA SER A 149 18.93 -14.04 -8.35
C SER A 149 18.88 -13.01 -9.48
N ILE A 150 19.44 -11.81 -9.28
CA ILE A 150 19.37 -10.72 -10.26
C ILE A 150 19.86 -11.13 -11.66
N TRP A 151 20.90 -11.95 -11.75
CA TRP A 151 21.40 -12.46 -13.02
C TRP A 151 20.39 -13.37 -13.70
N ARG A 152 19.67 -14.22 -12.95
CA ARG A 152 18.57 -15.01 -13.50
C ARG A 152 17.37 -14.14 -13.85
N PHE A 153 17.07 -13.11 -13.06
CA PHE A 153 16.01 -12.13 -13.33
C PHE A 153 16.28 -11.37 -14.63
N LEU A 154 17.49 -10.83 -14.83
CA LEU A 154 17.92 -10.13 -16.04
C LEU A 154 18.01 -11.08 -17.23
N VAL A 155 18.53 -12.29 -17.05
CA VAL A 155 18.55 -13.31 -18.10
C VAL A 155 17.14 -13.76 -18.48
N ASP A 156 16.20 -13.83 -17.54
CA ASP A 156 14.79 -14.11 -17.79
C ASP A 156 14.09 -12.95 -18.52
N ILE A 157 14.46 -11.70 -18.21
CA ILE A 157 14.02 -10.51 -18.97
C ILE A 157 14.48 -10.63 -20.43
N VAL A 158 15.75 -10.98 -20.66
CA VAL A 158 16.32 -11.11 -22.01
C VAL A 158 15.77 -12.34 -22.74
N LYS A 159 15.55 -13.45 -22.04
CA LYS A 159 15.06 -14.71 -22.63
C LYS A 159 13.53 -14.80 -22.71
N GLY A 160 12.80 -13.88 -22.06
CA GLY A 160 11.34 -13.90 -21.94
C GLY A 160 10.81 -15.20 -21.31
N THR A 161 11.65 -15.90 -20.54
CA THR A 161 11.32 -17.18 -19.90
C THR A 161 10.87 -16.95 -18.48
N ARG A 162 9.71 -17.51 -18.13
CA ARG A 162 9.21 -17.56 -16.76
C ARG A 162 9.93 -18.69 -16.04
N THR A 163 10.98 -18.40 -15.28
CA THR A 163 11.36 -19.33 -14.22
C THR A 163 10.41 -19.10 -13.06
N ASP A 164 9.40 -19.97 -12.93
CA ASP A 164 8.69 -20.04 -11.67
C ASP A 164 9.72 -20.37 -10.59
N PRO A 165 9.73 -19.66 -9.43
CA PRO A 165 10.55 -20.07 -8.31
C PRO A 165 10.22 -21.55 -8.06
N LYS A 166 11.22 -22.44 -8.22
CA LYS A 166 11.01 -23.87 -8.06
C LYS A 166 10.29 -24.04 -6.72
N PRO A 167 9.06 -24.59 -6.68
CA PRO A 167 8.54 -25.05 -5.41
C PRO A 167 9.59 -26.02 -4.92
N THR A 168 10.18 -25.74 -3.76
CA THR A 168 11.04 -26.71 -3.09
C THR A 168 10.21 -27.98 -3.01
N GLY A 169 10.54 -28.93 -3.89
CA GLY A 169 9.85 -30.19 -4.02
C GLY A 169 10.06 -30.94 -2.72
N GLY A 170 8.98 -31.03 -1.95
CA GLY A 170 8.98 -31.66 -0.66
C GLY A 170 7.71 -31.26 0.07
N ARG A 171 6.71 -32.15 0.08
CA ARG A 171 5.81 -32.25 1.22
C ARG A 171 6.66 -32.66 2.44
N HIS A 172 7.44 -31.73 2.98
CA HIS A 172 7.72 -31.74 4.39
C HIS A 172 6.51 -31.05 5.02
N MET A 173 5.74 -31.80 5.80
CA MET A 173 4.67 -31.22 6.59
C MET A 173 5.24 -30.04 7.39
N VAL A 174 4.79 -28.84 7.03
CA VAL A 174 4.03 -27.95 7.92
C VAL A 174 4.55 -27.95 9.36
N PHE A 175 5.79 -27.52 9.57
CA PHE A 175 6.31 -26.84 10.77
C PHE A 175 7.79 -26.53 10.51
N GLY A 176 8.02 -25.64 9.54
CA GLY A 176 9.31 -25.02 9.26
C GLY A 176 9.19 -23.52 9.42
N LEU A 177 9.08 -23.04 10.66
CA LEU A 177 9.09 -21.63 11.07
C LEU A 177 10.50 -20.98 10.90
N TYR A 178 11.27 -21.42 9.91
CA TYR A 178 12.62 -20.92 9.59
C TYR A 178 12.68 -20.23 8.23
N SER A 179 11.59 -19.55 7.86
CA SER A 179 11.66 -18.47 6.87
C SER A 179 11.84 -17.16 7.63
N PRO A 180 12.75 -16.26 7.21
CA PRO A 180 12.93 -14.95 7.84
C PRO A 180 11.69 -14.04 7.75
N SER A 181 10.58 -14.53 7.18
CA SER A 181 9.39 -13.73 6.92
C SER A 181 8.66 -13.24 8.18
N VAL A 182 8.60 -14.07 9.22
CA VAL A 182 7.99 -13.68 10.50
C VAL A 182 8.86 -12.63 11.21
N GLU A 183 10.18 -12.82 11.21
CA GLU A 183 11.14 -11.87 11.78
C GLU A 183 11.11 -10.54 11.03
N CYS A 184 11.03 -10.57 9.69
CA CYS A 184 10.87 -9.39 8.86
C CYS A 184 9.57 -8.64 9.16
N ALA A 185 8.48 -9.38 9.38
CA ALA A 185 7.17 -8.81 9.74
C ALA A 185 7.21 -8.14 11.12
N LEU A 186 7.77 -8.82 12.13
CA LEU A 186 7.93 -8.27 13.48
C LEU A 186 8.83 -7.04 13.49
N GLY A 187 9.95 -7.07 12.75
CA GLY A 187 10.82 -5.91 12.57
C GLY A 187 10.08 -4.74 11.93
N ALA A 188 9.29 -4.98 10.88
CA ALA A 188 8.51 -3.95 10.21
C ALA A 188 7.43 -3.35 11.12
N MET A 189 6.73 -4.18 11.90
CA MET A 189 5.77 -3.71 12.91
C MET A 189 6.46 -2.89 14.00
N GLY A 190 7.61 -3.35 14.50
CA GLY A 190 8.39 -2.65 15.51
C GLY A 190 8.82 -1.26 15.06
N PHE A 191 9.33 -1.13 13.82
CA PHE A 191 9.64 0.18 13.26
C PHE A 191 8.38 1.04 13.06
N MET A 192 7.33 0.51 12.41
CA MET A 192 6.10 1.27 12.15
C MET A 192 5.39 1.74 13.43
N ALA A 193 5.50 0.99 14.52
CA ALA A 193 4.94 1.35 15.82
C ALA A 193 5.51 2.68 16.35
N ILE A 194 6.82 2.91 16.15
CA ILE A 194 7.58 4.01 16.76
C ILE A 194 7.97 5.13 15.79
N VAL A 195 7.77 4.97 14.47
CA VAL A 195 8.26 5.93 13.48
C VAL A 195 7.58 7.31 13.63
N PRO A 196 8.36 8.38 13.90
CA PRO A 196 7.80 9.73 14.14
C PRO A 196 6.98 10.27 12.96
N ALA A 197 7.40 9.99 11.73
CA ALA A 197 6.68 10.40 10.52
C ALA A 197 5.21 9.96 10.51
N HIS A 198 4.94 8.75 11.00
CA HIS A 198 3.58 8.23 11.11
C HIS A 198 2.90 8.67 12.40
N LEU A 199 3.64 8.71 13.53
CA LEU A 199 3.11 9.14 14.82
C LEU A 199 2.51 10.53 14.74
N MET A 200 3.18 11.50 14.13
CA MET A 200 2.73 12.90 14.00
C MET A 200 1.31 13.04 13.42
N ARG A 201 0.87 12.11 12.57
CA ARG A 201 -0.46 12.14 11.92
C ARG A 201 -1.42 11.07 12.44
N SER A 202 -1.05 10.37 13.51
CA SER A 202 -1.86 9.31 14.13
C SER A 202 -1.88 9.37 15.66
N VAL A 203 -1.49 10.50 16.26
CA VAL A 203 -1.65 10.74 17.70
C VAL A 203 -3.13 10.84 18.04
N GLY A 204 -3.52 10.32 19.22
CA GLY A 204 -4.85 10.51 19.77
C GLY A 204 -5.22 11.99 19.85
N GLY A 205 -6.45 12.32 19.50
CA GLY A 205 -6.93 13.70 19.36
C GLY A 205 -6.68 14.33 17.98
N GLY A 206 -5.76 13.78 17.17
CA GLY A 206 -5.50 14.22 15.80
C GLY A 206 -6.46 13.60 14.77
N TYR A 207 -7.76 13.94 14.85
CA TYR A 207 -8.83 13.40 14.00
C TYR A 207 -8.77 13.93 12.55
N ASP A 208 -7.68 13.59 11.85
CA ASP A 208 -7.41 13.97 10.46
C ASP A 208 -7.31 12.77 9.51
N ASN A 209 -7.59 13.02 8.22
CA ASN A 209 -7.89 12.02 7.20
C ASN A 209 -6.74 11.05 6.97
N GLU A 210 -5.52 11.54 7.14
CA GLU A 210 -4.26 10.82 7.07
C GLU A 210 -4.23 9.58 7.97
N SER A 211 -4.79 9.66 9.18
CA SER A 211 -4.74 8.57 10.16
C SER A 211 -5.43 7.29 9.65
N VAL A 212 -6.60 7.46 9.01
CA VAL A 212 -7.37 6.39 8.37
C VAL A 212 -6.76 6.03 7.02
N ALA A 213 -6.29 7.03 6.27
CA ALA A 213 -5.76 6.84 4.93
C ALA A 213 -4.55 5.91 4.89
N VAL A 214 -3.60 6.03 5.83
CA VAL A 214 -2.40 5.17 5.82
C VAL A 214 -2.78 3.70 6.04
N SER A 215 -3.78 3.43 6.89
CA SER A 215 -4.29 2.08 7.09
C SER A 215 -4.98 1.53 5.83
N ALA A 216 -5.80 2.35 5.14
CA ALA A 216 -6.51 1.97 3.92
C ALA A 216 -5.55 1.74 2.75
N MET A 217 -4.53 2.58 2.64
CA MET A 217 -3.41 2.42 1.69
C MET A 217 -2.66 1.12 1.95
N SER A 218 -2.27 0.87 3.21
CA SER A 218 -1.56 -0.35 3.59
C SER A 218 -2.39 -1.61 3.33
N LEU A 219 -3.71 -1.55 3.56
CA LEU A 219 -4.63 -2.64 3.22
C LEU A 219 -4.69 -2.90 1.71
N THR A 220 -4.78 -1.83 0.91
CA THR A 220 -4.81 -1.93 -0.55
C THR A 220 -3.50 -2.53 -1.09
N PHE A 221 -2.35 -2.08 -0.58
CA PHE A 221 -1.05 -2.61 -0.97
C PHE A 221 -0.85 -4.05 -0.50
N TYR A 222 -1.30 -4.41 0.70
CA TYR A 222 -1.27 -5.79 1.18
C TYR A 222 -2.07 -6.72 0.26
N LEU A 223 -3.33 -6.37 -0.05
CA LEU A 223 -4.18 -7.18 -0.93
C LEU A 223 -3.63 -7.27 -2.36
N TRP A 224 -3.05 -6.18 -2.87
CA TRP A 224 -2.37 -6.18 -4.15
C TRP A 224 -1.17 -7.14 -4.18
N VAL A 225 -0.25 -7.01 -3.22
CA VAL A 225 0.93 -7.89 -3.12
C VAL A 225 0.53 -9.35 -2.94
N ARG A 226 -0.52 -9.61 -2.14
CA ARG A 226 -1.08 -10.94 -1.93
C ARG A 226 -1.70 -11.52 -3.21
N SER A 227 -2.33 -10.69 -4.05
CA SER A 227 -2.90 -11.12 -5.33
C SER A 227 -1.84 -11.66 -6.32
N LEU A 228 -0.58 -11.26 -6.16
CA LEU A 228 0.55 -11.62 -7.01
C LEU A 228 1.24 -12.93 -6.61
N ARG A 229 0.80 -13.58 -5.52
CA ARG A 229 1.42 -14.80 -5.00
C ARG A 229 1.37 -15.96 -6.01
N GLY A 230 2.53 -16.57 -6.27
CA GLY A 230 2.72 -17.60 -7.30
C GLY A 230 1.87 -18.88 -7.13
N GLY A 231 1.47 -19.22 -5.90
CA GLY A 231 0.81 -20.49 -5.57
C GLY A 231 -0.72 -20.50 -5.56
N GLU A 232 -1.40 -19.35 -5.50
CA GLU A 232 -2.85 -19.33 -5.24
C GLU A 232 -3.68 -19.30 -6.54
N LYS A 233 -4.74 -20.12 -6.56
CA LYS A 233 -5.73 -20.18 -7.66
C LYS A 233 -6.78 -19.05 -7.56
N TYR A 234 -6.91 -18.44 -6.37
CA TYR A 234 -7.90 -17.41 -6.03
C TYR A 234 -7.41 -15.96 -6.23
N SER A 235 -6.40 -15.74 -7.07
CA SER A 235 -5.83 -14.41 -7.35
C SER A 235 -6.89 -13.38 -7.81
N TYR A 236 -7.94 -13.81 -8.51
CA TYR A 236 -9.06 -12.96 -8.92
C TYR A 236 -9.89 -12.42 -7.74
N LEU A 237 -10.08 -13.21 -6.68
CA LEU A 237 -10.79 -12.76 -5.47
C LEU A 237 -10.00 -11.67 -4.75
N PHE A 238 -8.68 -11.83 -4.66
CA PHE A 238 -7.82 -10.79 -4.10
C PHE A 238 -7.80 -9.52 -4.95
N GLY A 239 -7.93 -9.61 -6.27
CA GLY A 239 -8.13 -8.44 -7.15
C GLY A 239 -9.42 -7.67 -6.82
N ILE A 240 -10.53 -8.39 -6.61
CA ILE A 240 -11.82 -7.79 -6.21
C ILE A 240 -11.70 -7.11 -4.83
N LEU A 241 -11.13 -7.82 -3.85
CA LEU A 241 -10.91 -7.29 -2.51
C LEU A 241 -10.00 -6.05 -2.52
N THR A 242 -8.99 -6.04 -3.39
CA THR A 242 -8.12 -4.86 -3.58
C THR A 242 -8.92 -3.68 -4.12
N GLY A 243 -9.86 -3.90 -5.05
CA GLY A 243 -10.76 -2.86 -5.55
C GLY A 243 -11.69 -2.28 -4.47
N ILE A 244 -12.20 -3.14 -3.58
CA ILE A 244 -13.03 -2.71 -2.43
C ILE A 244 -12.20 -1.94 -1.40
N ALA A 245 -10.99 -2.40 -1.08
CA ALA A 245 -10.09 -1.66 -0.20
C ALA A 245 -9.69 -0.31 -0.79
N TYR A 246 -9.50 -0.25 -2.11
CA TYR A 246 -9.27 1.00 -2.82
C TYR A 246 -10.46 1.95 -2.76
N PHE A 247 -11.70 1.44 -2.86
CA PHE A 247 -12.88 2.27 -2.64
C PHE A 247 -12.87 2.93 -1.25
N TYR A 248 -12.53 2.18 -0.20
CA TYR A 248 -12.38 2.73 1.15
C TYR A 248 -11.28 3.82 1.21
N MET A 249 -10.15 3.59 0.52
CA MET A 249 -9.08 4.58 0.40
C MET A 249 -9.53 5.87 -0.30
N VAL A 250 -10.28 5.75 -1.40
CA VAL A 250 -10.85 6.90 -2.14
C VAL A 250 -11.84 7.67 -1.27
N ALA A 251 -12.64 6.96 -0.46
CA ALA A 251 -13.56 7.58 0.47
C ALA A 251 -12.85 8.31 1.62
N ALA A 252 -11.68 7.86 2.05
CA ALA A 252 -10.96 8.39 3.19
C ALA A 252 -10.05 9.59 2.85
N TRP A 253 -9.31 9.56 1.73
CA TRP A 253 -8.31 10.61 1.45
C TRP A 253 -8.02 10.83 -0.04
N GLY A 254 -7.76 12.09 -0.40
CA GLY A 254 -7.42 12.51 -1.76
C GLY A 254 -6.13 11.92 -2.34
N GLY A 255 -5.25 11.34 -1.50
CA GLY A 255 -4.06 10.62 -1.96
C GLY A 255 -4.33 9.25 -2.58
N TYR A 256 -5.60 8.88 -2.80
CA TYR A 256 -5.97 7.71 -3.60
C TYR A 256 -5.37 7.73 -5.02
N VAL A 257 -5.09 8.92 -5.58
CA VAL A 257 -4.41 9.10 -6.87
C VAL A 257 -3.02 8.48 -6.85
N PHE A 258 -2.29 8.62 -5.73
CA PHE A 258 -0.99 7.98 -5.55
C PHE A 258 -1.13 6.45 -5.55
N VAL A 259 -2.09 5.90 -4.81
CA VAL A 259 -2.32 4.44 -4.73
C VAL A 259 -2.64 3.84 -6.10
N LEU A 260 -3.53 4.48 -6.87
CA LEU A 260 -3.90 4.01 -8.21
C LEU A 260 -2.70 4.03 -9.17
N ASN A 261 -1.95 5.14 -9.18
CA ASN A 261 -0.77 5.30 -10.02
C ASN A 261 0.34 4.33 -9.63
N MET A 262 0.54 4.09 -8.33
CA MET A 262 1.51 3.12 -7.84
C MET A 262 1.22 1.69 -8.32
N VAL A 263 -0.03 1.23 -8.18
CA VAL A 263 -0.44 -0.09 -8.66
C VAL A 263 -0.32 -0.17 -10.20
N GLY A 264 -0.68 0.90 -10.91
CA GLY A 264 -0.53 1.00 -12.37
C GLY A 264 0.93 0.93 -12.83
N VAL A 265 1.83 1.70 -12.22
CA VAL A 265 3.28 1.69 -12.53
C VAL A 265 3.88 0.33 -12.25
N HIS A 266 3.51 -0.31 -11.15
CA HIS A 266 3.98 -1.65 -10.85
C HIS A 266 3.49 -2.69 -11.87
N ALA A 267 2.22 -2.65 -12.24
CA ALA A 267 1.65 -3.53 -13.27
C ALA A 267 2.34 -3.31 -14.63
N ALA A 268 2.60 -2.05 -15.00
CA ALA A 268 3.37 -1.72 -16.20
C ALA A 268 4.81 -2.26 -16.13
N ALA A 269 5.50 -2.07 -15.01
CA ALA A 269 6.85 -2.59 -14.80
C ALA A 269 6.90 -4.11 -14.98
N LEU A 270 5.96 -4.87 -14.42
CA LEU A 270 5.86 -6.33 -14.62
C LEU A 270 5.68 -6.72 -16.10
N THR A 271 4.93 -5.93 -16.88
CA THR A 271 4.79 -6.18 -18.33
C THR A 271 6.07 -5.89 -19.10
N ILE A 272 6.78 -4.82 -18.76
CA ILE A 272 8.07 -4.44 -19.39
C ILE A 272 9.13 -5.52 -19.10
N PHE A 273 9.13 -6.07 -17.88
CA PHE A 273 10.02 -7.18 -17.50
C PHE A 273 9.60 -8.53 -18.09
N GLY A 274 8.59 -8.57 -18.96
CA GLY A 274 8.18 -9.78 -19.68
C GLY A 274 7.44 -10.81 -18.81
N ARG A 275 7.08 -10.48 -17.57
CA ARG A 275 6.37 -11.37 -16.62
C ARG A 275 4.86 -11.20 -16.68
N PHE A 276 4.31 -11.10 -17.90
CA PHE A 276 2.87 -11.11 -18.08
C PHE A 276 2.30 -12.51 -17.78
N SER A 277 1.32 -12.57 -16.90
CA SER A 277 0.61 -13.78 -16.52
C SER A 277 -0.87 -13.50 -16.48
N PHE A 278 -1.68 -14.51 -16.80
CA PHE A 278 -3.13 -14.42 -16.66
C PHE A 278 -3.56 -14.03 -15.24
N LYS A 279 -2.76 -14.38 -14.21
CA LYS A 279 -3.01 -13.97 -12.81
C LYS A 279 -2.93 -12.46 -12.64
N VAL A 280 -1.82 -11.85 -13.07
CA VAL A 280 -1.59 -10.40 -13.00
C VAL A 280 -2.64 -9.66 -13.83
N TYR A 281 -2.98 -10.20 -15.01
CA TYR A 281 -4.05 -9.68 -15.84
C TYR A 281 -5.41 -9.68 -15.15
N ALA A 282 -5.83 -10.81 -14.58
CA ALA A 282 -7.10 -10.93 -13.88
C ALA A 282 -7.16 -10.03 -12.64
N ALA A 283 -6.10 -10.03 -11.83
CA ALA A 283 -6.01 -9.20 -10.62
C ALA A 283 -6.08 -7.70 -10.96
N TYR A 284 -5.27 -7.22 -11.91
CA TYR A 284 -5.23 -5.81 -12.30
C TYR A 284 -6.52 -5.36 -12.99
N SER A 285 -7.08 -6.17 -13.89
CA SER A 285 -8.31 -5.83 -14.61
C SER A 285 -9.51 -5.72 -13.67
N LEU A 286 -9.63 -6.64 -12.70
CA LEU A 286 -10.69 -6.60 -11.69
C LEU A 286 -10.50 -5.43 -10.72
N PHE A 287 -9.27 -5.20 -10.26
CA PHE A 287 -8.92 -4.06 -9.43
C PHE A 287 -9.30 -2.74 -10.11
N TYR A 288 -8.89 -2.53 -11.36
CA TYR A 288 -9.14 -1.28 -12.06
C TYR A 288 -10.62 -1.08 -12.36
N SER A 289 -11.32 -2.12 -12.84
CA SER A 289 -12.73 -2.02 -13.22
C SER A 289 -13.63 -1.76 -11.99
N ILE A 290 -13.46 -2.56 -10.94
CA ILE A 290 -14.28 -2.43 -9.72
C ILE A 290 -13.87 -1.18 -8.94
N GLY A 291 -12.57 -0.94 -8.79
CA GLY A 291 -12.05 0.23 -8.08
C GLY A 291 -12.50 1.54 -8.71
N THR A 292 -12.42 1.66 -10.05
CA THR A 292 -12.86 2.88 -10.75
C THR A 292 -14.37 3.05 -10.70
N PHE A 293 -15.14 1.97 -10.88
CA PHE A 293 -16.60 2.02 -10.79
C PHE A 293 -17.07 2.47 -9.40
N LEU A 294 -16.47 1.95 -8.34
CA LEU A 294 -16.79 2.34 -6.98
C LEU A 294 -16.29 3.75 -6.64
N ALA A 295 -15.11 4.15 -7.12
CA ALA A 295 -14.59 5.50 -6.93
C ALA A 295 -15.51 6.57 -7.52
N MET A 296 -16.14 6.29 -8.67
CA MET A 296 -17.09 7.20 -9.32
C MET A 296 -18.37 7.45 -8.51
N GLN A 297 -18.72 6.56 -7.56
CA GLN A 297 -19.90 6.71 -6.71
C GLN A 297 -19.71 7.78 -5.63
N ILE A 298 -18.47 8.19 -5.34
CA ILE A 298 -18.18 9.20 -4.32
C ILE A 298 -18.42 10.60 -4.94
N PRO A 299 -19.34 11.42 -4.39
CA PRO A 299 -19.72 12.70 -4.98
C PRO A 299 -18.56 13.66 -5.25
N VAL A 300 -17.55 13.68 -4.37
CA VAL A 300 -16.35 14.52 -4.51
C VAL A 300 -15.51 14.12 -5.74
N VAL A 301 -15.50 12.82 -6.06
CA VAL A 301 -14.70 12.25 -7.13
C VAL A 301 -15.44 12.32 -8.45
N GLY A 302 -16.73 11.94 -8.46
CA GLY A 302 -17.58 11.96 -9.65
C GLY A 302 -16.89 11.36 -10.88
N MET A 303 -16.83 12.13 -11.97
CA MET A 303 -16.22 11.71 -13.24
C MET A 303 -14.71 12.04 -13.35
N THR A 304 -14.06 12.47 -12.28
CA THR A 304 -12.62 12.82 -12.31
C THR A 304 -11.72 11.65 -12.75
N PRO A 305 -12.00 10.36 -12.45
CA PRO A 305 -11.14 9.26 -12.91
C PRO A 305 -11.05 9.10 -14.43
N LEU A 306 -12.11 9.52 -15.15
CA LEU A 306 -12.18 9.43 -16.61
C LEU A 306 -11.77 10.72 -17.32
N LYS A 307 -11.74 11.85 -16.59
CA LYS A 307 -11.47 13.18 -17.17
C LYS A 307 -10.10 13.75 -16.79
N SER A 308 -9.56 13.36 -15.65
CA SER A 308 -8.28 13.90 -15.16
C SER A 308 -7.10 13.17 -15.78
N LEU A 309 -6.11 13.93 -16.28
CA LEU A 309 -4.82 13.41 -16.74
C LEU A 309 -4.07 12.62 -15.66
N GLU A 310 -4.35 12.90 -14.38
CA GLU A 310 -3.68 12.27 -13.23
C GLU A 310 -3.99 10.77 -13.08
N GLN A 311 -5.10 10.30 -13.65
CA GLN A 311 -5.56 8.91 -13.57
C GLN A 311 -5.53 8.18 -14.92
N MET A 312 -5.05 8.86 -15.96
CA MET A 312 -4.92 8.27 -17.30
C MET A 312 -3.82 7.22 -17.40
N GLY A 313 -2.74 7.32 -16.61
CA GLY A 313 -1.67 6.32 -16.62
C GLY A 313 -2.19 4.89 -16.37
N PRO A 314 -2.89 4.64 -15.25
CA PRO A 314 -3.55 3.37 -14.96
C PRO A 314 -4.57 2.94 -16.02
N CYS A 315 -5.30 3.89 -16.61
CA CYS A 315 -6.22 3.60 -17.72
C CYS A 315 -5.48 3.05 -18.95
N LEU A 316 -4.36 3.68 -19.33
CA LEU A 316 -3.51 3.23 -20.43
C LEU A 316 -2.92 1.84 -20.16
N VAL A 317 -2.50 1.57 -18.93
CA VAL A 317 -2.03 0.25 -18.53
C VAL A 317 -3.16 -0.77 -18.64
N PHE A 318 -4.39 -0.45 -18.20
CA PHE A 318 -5.53 -1.34 -18.34
C PHE A 318 -5.83 -1.68 -19.81
N LEU A 319 -5.87 -0.69 -20.69
CA LEU A 319 -6.06 -0.91 -22.12
C LEU A 319 -4.92 -1.74 -22.72
N GLY A 320 -3.67 -1.45 -22.33
CA GLY A 320 -2.51 -2.24 -22.74
C GLY A 320 -2.61 -3.71 -22.32
N PHE A 321 -3.10 -3.97 -21.11
CA PHE A 321 -3.34 -5.33 -20.61
C PHE A 321 -4.40 -6.09 -21.42
N GLN A 322 -5.48 -5.43 -21.85
CA GLN A 322 -6.49 -6.02 -22.73
C GLN A 322 -5.90 -6.44 -24.08
N VAL A 323 -5.06 -5.56 -24.66
CA VAL A 323 -4.37 -5.82 -25.93
C VAL A 323 -3.37 -6.99 -25.78
N LEU A 324 -2.60 -7.03 -24.70
CA LEU A 324 -1.65 -8.11 -24.42
C LEU A 324 -2.36 -9.45 -24.22
N GLN A 325 -3.49 -9.48 -23.52
CA GLN A 325 -4.28 -10.68 -23.34
C GLN A 325 -4.85 -11.19 -24.67
N LEU A 326 -5.33 -10.28 -25.53
CA LEU A 326 -5.77 -10.63 -26.88
C LEU A 326 -4.63 -11.23 -27.72
N CYS A 327 -3.42 -10.68 -27.61
CA CYS A 327 -2.23 -11.26 -28.24
C CYS A 327 -1.93 -12.67 -27.72
N GLU A 328 -2.02 -12.91 -26.41
CA GLU A 328 -1.79 -14.24 -25.83
C GLU A 328 -2.85 -15.25 -26.25
N PHE A 329 -4.12 -14.83 -26.30
CA PHE A 329 -5.22 -15.65 -26.77
C PHE A 329 -5.00 -16.07 -28.23
N LEU A 330 -4.64 -15.12 -29.10
CA LEU A 330 -4.31 -15.39 -30.51
C LEU A 330 -3.08 -16.28 -30.66
N ARG A 331 -2.05 -16.09 -29.82
CA ARG A 331 -0.86 -16.95 -29.78
C ARG A 331 -1.22 -18.40 -29.46
N LYS A 332 -2.08 -18.63 -28.44
CA LYS A 332 -2.53 -19.97 -28.06
C LYS A 332 -3.36 -20.64 -29.16
N LYS A 333 -4.28 -19.88 -29.79
CA LYS A 333 -5.14 -20.39 -30.86
C LYS A 333 -4.35 -20.76 -32.12
N ARG A 334 -3.32 -19.98 -32.47
CA ARG A 334 -2.53 -20.19 -33.70
C ARG A 334 -1.26 -21.03 -33.50
N ARG A 335 -0.97 -21.51 -32.29
CA ARG A 335 0.27 -22.27 -31.92
C ARG A 335 1.54 -21.70 -32.58
N LEU A 336 1.72 -20.38 -32.49
CA LEU A 336 2.81 -19.67 -33.19
C LEU A 336 4.18 -19.87 -32.51
N ASN A 337 5.24 -19.93 -33.32
CA ASN A 337 6.63 -19.89 -32.87
C ASN A 337 6.94 -18.57 -32.14
N ARG A 338 7.99 -18.54 -31.31
CA ARG A 338 8.35 -17.36 -30.48
C ARG A 338 8.52 -16.08 -31.31
N VAL A 339 9.16 -16.20 -32.47
CA VAL A 339 9.42 -15.07 -33.39
C VAL A 339 8.11 -14.53 -33.97
N ASP A 340 7.17 -15.43 -34.32
CA ASP A 340 5.88 -15.03 -34.88
C ASP A 340 4.93 -14.49 -33.81
N ALA A 341 5.05 -14.96 -32.57
CA ALA A 341 4.37 -14.38 -31.42
C ALA A 341 4.87 -12.95 -31.12
N TRP A 342 6.16 -12.69 -31.29
CA TRP A 342 6.72 -11.34 -31.12
C TRP A 342 6.29 -10.41 -32.26
N LYS A 343 6.32 -10.88 -33.51
CA LYS A 343 5.76 -10.15 -34.67
C LYS A 343 4.26 -9.86 -34.50
N LEU A 344 3.49 -10.80 -33.96
CA LEU A 344 2.07 -10.61 -33.65
C LEU A 344 1.86 -9.53 -32.58
N ARG A 345 2.66 -9.55 -31.50
CA ARG A 345 2.61 -8.52 -30.45
C ARG A 345 2.89 -7.13 -31.01
N ILE A 346 3.90 -6.99 -31.88
CA ILE A 346 4.20 -5.70 -32.52
C ILE A 346 3.08 -5.26 -33.44
N LYS A 347 2.54 -6.15 -34.28
CA LYS A 347 1.43 -5.81 -35.20
C LYS A 347 0.18 -5.37 -34.44
N VAL A 348 -0.24 -6.13 -33.43
CA VAL A 348 -1.42 -5.80 -32.63
C VAL A 348 -1.18 -4.56 -31.78
N GLY A 349 0.02 -4.39 -31.23
CA GLY A 349 0.45 -3.18 -30.50
C GLY A 349 0.40 -1.92 -31.37
N MET A 350 0.88 -2.00 -32.61
CA MET A 350 0.82 -0.90 -33.58
C MET A 350 -0.63 -0.55 -33.94
N ILE A 351 -1.48 -1.54 -34.19
CA ILE A 351 -2.91 -1.31 -34.46
C ILE A 351 -3.58 -0.64 -33.24
N SER A 352 -3.32 -1.12 -32.02
CA SER A 352 -3.89 -0.50 -30.82
C SER A 352 -3.35 0.92 -30.57
N ALA A 353 -2.09 1.19 -30.90
CA ALA A 353 -1.50 2.52 -30.77
C ALA A 353 -2.13 3.50 -31.77
N VAL A 354 -2.33 3.08 -33.03
CA VAL A 354 -3.02 3.89 -34.04
C VAL A 354 -4.47 4.17 -33.63
N VAL A 355 -5.21 3.16 -33.16
CA VAL A 355 -6.58 3.34 -32.63
C VAL A 355 -6.58 4.30 -31.44
N GLY A 356 -5.61 4.18 -30.54
CA GLY A 356 -5.44 5.09 -29.40
C GLY A 356 -5.18 6.54 -29.82
N ILE A 357 -4.28 6.76 -30.77
CA ILE A 357 -3.96 8.10 -31.30
C ILE A 357 -5.18 8.71 -31.99
N VAL A 358 -5.91 7.93 -32.80
CA VAL A 358 -7.16 8.37 -33.44
C VAL A 358 -8.21 8.73 -32.39
N MET A 359 -8.37 7.91 -31.36
CA MET A 359 -9.32 8.17 -30.27
C MET A 359 -8.96 9.45 -29.49
N ILE A 360 -7.67 9.64 -29.18
CA ILE A 360 -7.16 10.86 -28.52
C ILE A 360 -7.40 12.09 -29.41
N TYR A 361 -7.12 12.00 -30.70
CA TYR A 361 -7.36 13.08 -31.67
C TYR A 361 -8.84 13.46 -31.79
N LEU A 362 -9.75 12.50 -31.69
CA LEU A 362 -11.20 12.75 -31.71
C LEU A 362 -11.74 13.34 -30.40
N ILE A 363 -11.07 13.09 -29.26
CA ILE A 363 -11.52 13.53 -27.92
C ILE A 363 -10.88 14.88 -27.54
N LEU A 364 -9.64 15.15 -27.95
CA LEU A 364 -8.93 16.40 -27.64
C LEU A 364 -9.72 17.68 -27.97
N PRO A 365 -10.34 17.83 -29.16
CA PRO A 365 -11.07 19.06 -29.51
C PRO A 365 -12.37 19.24 -28.72
N LYS A 366 -12.85 18.21 -27.99
CA LYS A 366 -14.03 18.31 -27.12
C LYS A 366 -13.72 18.89 -25.74
N GLY A 367 -12.45 19.18 -25.42
CA GLY A 367 -12.05 19.71 -24.11
C GLY A 367 -12.35 18.76 -22.94
N TYR A 368 -12.50 17.45 -23.22
CA TYR A 368 -12.94 16.47 -22.23
C TYR A 368 -11.86 16.13 -21.18
N PHE A 369 -10.58 16.30 -21.55
CA PHE A 369 -9.46 16.11 -20.64
C PHE A 369 -9.17 17.40 -19.87
N GLY A 370 -9.36 17.34 -18.55
CA GLY A 370 -8.96 18.43 -17.66
C GLY A 370 -7.43 18.48 -17.55
N PRO A 371 -6.81 19.68 -17.50
CA PRO A 371 -5.38 19.81 -17.29
C PRO A 371 -4.98 19.20 -15.94
N ILE A 372 -3.70 18.81 -15.80
CA ILE A 372 -3.13 18.37 -14.51
C ILE A 372 -3.41 19.45 -13.46
N SER A 373 -3.92 19.06 -12.28
CA SER A 373 -4.23 20.01 -11.22
C SER A 373 -2.98 20.81 -10.84
N SER A 374 -3.13 22.10 -10.56
CA SER A 374 -2.01 22.99 -10.20
C SER A 374 -1.19 22.46 -9.03
N ARG A 375 -1.84 21.77 -8.07
CA ARG A 375 -1.21 21.11 -6.93
C ARG A 375 -0.28 19.95 -7.34
N VAL A 376 -0.72 19.10 -8.26
CA VAL A 376 0.08 17.95 -8.73
C VAL A 376 1.15 18.41 -9.70
N ARG A 377 0.86 19.42 -10.53
CA ARG A 377 1.86 20.04 -11.42
C ARG A 377 3.02 20.66 -10.62
N GLY A 378 2.74 21.24 -9.45
CA GLY A 378 3.75 21.75 -8.52
C GLY A 378 4.66 20.67 -7.92
N LEU A 379 4.26 19.39 -7.91
CA LEU A 379 5.12 18.29 -7.45
C LEU A 379 6.17 17.89 -8.49
N PHE A 380 5.85 18.02 -9.78
CA PHE A 380 6.74 17.62 -10.88
C PHE A 380 7.61 18.76 -11.39
N VAL A 381 7.11 19.99 -11.37
CA VAL A 381 7.85 21.16 -11.83
C VAL A 381 8.39 21.92 -10.62
N LYS A 382 9.72 22.07 -10.55
CA LYS A 382 10.45 22.73 -9.47
C LYS A 382 10.26 24.25 -9.56
N HIS A 383 9.03 24.74 -9.45
CA HIS A 383 8.78 26.17 -9.27
C HIS A 383 8.83 26.47 -7.78
N THR A 384 9.81 27.26 -7.38
CA THR A 384 10.02 27.75 -6.00
C THR A 384 8.87 28.62 -5.47
N LYS A 385 7.83 28.85 -6.28
CA LYS A 385 6.51 29.37 -5.92
C LYS A 385 5.48 28.74 -6.86
N THR A 386 4.40 28.15 -6.34
CA THR A 386 3.33 27.54 -7.17
C THR A 386 2.52 28.57 -7.97
N GLY A 387 2.86 29.86 -7.84
CA GLY A 387 2.19 31.00 -8.46
C GLY A 387 1.01 31.50 -7.63
N ASN A 388 0.50 30.68 -6.69
CA ASN A 388 -0.52 31.08 -5.72
C ASN A 388 0.09 31.22 -4.31
N PRO A 389 0.23 32.46 -3.79
CA PRO A 389 0.84 32.69 -2.49
C PRO A 389 0.08 32.04 -1.31
N LEU A 390 -1.21 31.71 -1.46
CA LEU A 390 -1.99 30.99 -0.44
C LEU A 390 -1.54 29.54 -0.27
N VAL A 391 -1.05 28.91 -1.35
CA VAL A 391 -0.53 27.54 -1.29
C VAL A 391 0.89 27.58 -0.74
N ASP A 392 1.69 28.54 -1.19
CA ASP A 392 3.08 28.68 -0.77
C ASP A 392 3.22 29.13 0.71
N SER A 393 2.20 29.75 1.31
CA SER A 393 2.21 30.17 2.72
C SER A 393 2.07 29.01 3.71
N VAL A 394 1.61 27.85 3.28
CA VAL A 394 1.45 26.69 4.17
C VAL A 394 2.80 25.99 4.33
N ALA A 395 3.30 25.96 5.57
CA ALA A 395 4.60 25.38 5.91
C ALA A 395 4.78 23.92 5.43
N GLU A 396 3.69 23.16 5.35
CA GLU A 396 3.69 21.77 4.91
C GLU A 396 4.05 21.56 3.42
N HIS A 397 3.89 22.60 2.59
CA HIS A 397 4.20 22.57 1.15
C HIS A 397 5.68 22.81 0.84
N GLN A 398 6.50 23.10 1.86
CA GLN A 398 7.93 23.30 1.67
C GLN A 398 8.67 21.99 1.37
N ALA A 399 9.80 22.10 0.70
CA ALA A 399 10.67 20.96 0.39
C ALA A 399 11.33 20.41 1.66
N ALA A 400 11.53 19.09 1.70
CA ALA A 400 12.13 18.43 2.85
C ALA A 400 13.64 18.68 2.92
N SER A 401 14.10 19.21 4.06
CA SER A 401 15.53 19.31 4.34
C SER A 401 16.10 17.95 4.81
N PRO A 402 17.40 17.67 4.61
CA PRO A 402 18.02 16.43 5.12
C PRO A 402 17.85 16.24 6.64
N ARG A 403 17.83 17.36 7.39
CA ARG A 403 17.55 17.34 8.84
C ARG A 403 16.13 16.89 9.15
N ALA A 404 15.14 17.31 8.35
CA ALA A 404 13.77 16.87 8.50
C ALA A 404 13.64 15.34 8.29
N TYR A 405 14.36 14.76 7.32
CA TYR A 405 14.41 13.30 7.15
C TYR A 405 14.94 12.59 8.40
N PHE A 406 16.03 13.09 8.99
CA PHE A 406 16.56 12.51 10.22
C PHE A 406 15.61 12.70 11.42
N GLN A 407 14.90 13.82 11.50
CA GLN A 407 13.90 14.07 12.54
C GLN A 407 12.68 13.14 12.41
N TYR A 408 12.21 12.86 11.19
CA TYR A 408 11.01 12.08 10.95
C TYR A 408 11.24 10.56 10.87
N LEU A 409 12.39 10.11 10.37
CA LEU A 409 12.72 8.70 10.16
C LEU A 409 13.84 8.19 11.08
N HIS A 410 14.62 9.08 11.70
CA HIS A 410 15.74 8.74 12.58
C HIS A 410 16.64 7.64 11.97
N ASN A 411 16.90 6.57 12.72
CA ASN A 411 17.72 5.43 12.28
C ASN A 411 17.14 4.67 11.07
N LEU A 412 15.83 4.78 10.81
CA LEU A 412 15.21 4.13 9.66
C LEU A 412 15.77 4.66 8.33
N CYS A 413 16.23 5.92 8.30
CA CYS A 413 16.87 6.50 7.13
C CYS A 413 18.17 5.76 6.73
N LEU A 414 18.87 5.15 7.70
CA LEU A 414 20.10 4.40 7.47
C LEU A 414 19.82 2.94 7.12
N VAL A 415 18.81 2.34 7.74
CA VAL A 415 18.48 0.92 7.56
C VAL A 415 17.67 0.68 6.26
N ALA A 416 16.83 1.63 5.84
CA ALA A 416 15.97 1.47 4.66
C ALA A 416 16.76 1.22 3.35
N PRO A 417 17.88 1.91 3.06
CA PRO A 417 18.72 1.59 1.90
C PRO A 417 19.32 0.18 1.93
N VAL A 418 19.68 -0.33 3.11
CA VAL A 418 20.20 -1.71 3.28
C VAL A 418 19.09 -2.72 2.95
N GLY A 419 17.88 -2.48 3.44
CA GLY A 419 16.70 -3.27 3.09
C GLY A 419 16.39 -3.24 1.60
N PHE A 420 16.50 -2.07 0.98
CA PHE A 420 16.32 -1.90 -0.46
C PHE A 420 17.34 -2.75 -1.24
N ALA A 421 18.62 -2.74 -0.86
CA ALA A 421 19.65 -3.57 -1.48
C ALA A 421 19.36 -5.07 -1.32
N PHE A 422 18.94 -5.50 -0.13
CA PHE A 422 18.55 -6.90 0.11
C PHE A 422 17.35 -7.37 -0.71
N VAL A 423 16.37 -6.50 -0.93
CA VAL A 423 15.24 -6.79 -1.83
C VAL A 423 15.71 -6.80 -3.28
N PHE A 424 16.62 -5.91 -3.65
CA PHE A 424 17.17 -5.81 -4.99
C PHE A 424 17.95 -7.06 -5.42
N TRP A 425 18.68 -7.70 -4.51
CA TRP A 425 19.36 -8.97 -4.82
C TRP A 425 18.41 -10.18 -4.97
N ASN A 426 17.29 -10.18 -4.24
CA ASN A 426 16.30 -11.27 -4.22
C ASN A 426 14.96 -10.79 -4.78
N LEU A 427 14.94 -10.63 -6.11
CA LEU A 427 13.79 -10.11 -6.84
C LEU A 427 12.70 -11.17 -7.03
N SER A 428 11.47 -10.73 -6.81
CA SER A 428 10.22 -11.49 -7.00
C SER A 428 9.13 -10.55 -7.49
N ASP A 429 8.03 -11.10 -8.02
CA ASP A 429 6.92 -10.27 -8.47
C ASP A 429 6.34 -9.42 -7.33
N SER A 430 6.17 -10.00 -6.14
CA SER A 430 5.72 -9.32 -4.92
C SER A 430 6.75 -8.32 -4.37
N SER A 431 8.04 -8.68 -4.36
CA SER A 431 9.10 -7.83 -3.81
C SER A 431 9.50 -6.69 -4.75
N SER A 432 9.26 -6.83 -6.06
CA SER A 432 9.43 -5.75 -7.04
C SER A 432 8.49 -4.56 -6.78
N PHE A 433 7.33 -4.81 -6.17
CA PHE A 433 6.41 -3.77 -5.72
C PHE A 433 7.09 -2.84 -4.70
N LEU A 434 7.82 -3.40 -3.72
CA LEU A 434 8.52 -2.62 -2.71
C LEU A 434 9.59 -1.70 -3.32
N LEU A 435 10.26 -2.13 -4.39
CA LEU A 435 11.25 -1.31 -5.08
C LEU A 435 10.59 -0.13 -5.79
N THR A 436 9.51 -0.38 -6.53
CA THR A 436 8.75 0.70 -7.18
C THR A 436 8.16 1.68 -6.17
N TRP A 437 7.64 1.17 -5.05
CA TRP A 437 7.08 1.98 -3.97
C TRP A 437 8.15 2.80 -3.25
N GLY A 438 9.30 2.22 -2.92
CA GLY A 438 10.42 2.92 -2.31
C GLY A 438 10.94 4.07 -3.19
N ALA A 439 11.13 3.81 -4.48
CA ALA A 439 11.62 4.82 -5.43
C ALA A 439 10.63 5.99 -5.58
N CYS A 440 9.33 5.70 -5.74
CA CYS A 440 8.32 6.73 -5.89
C CYS A 440 8.12 7.53 -4.59
N ALA A 441 8.04 6.86 -3.44
CA ALA A 441 7.85 7.52 -2.15
C ALA A 441 9.05 8.41 -1.79
N TYR A 442 10.28 7.95 -2.06
CA TYR A 442 11.48 8.75 -1.87
C TYR A 442 11.46 10.01 -2.75
N PHE A 443 11.10 9.88 -4.03
CA PHE A 443 10.99 11.02 -4.94
C PHE A 443 9.96 12.06 -4.45
N PHE A 444 8.77 11.62 -4.03
CA PHE A 444 7.71 12.53 -3.58
C PHE A 444 7.99 13.18 -2.23
N SER A 445 8.56 12.44 -1.27
CA SER A 445 8.95 13.02 0.03
C SER A 445 10.01 14.10 -0.10
N HIS A 446 10.87 14.02 -1.12
CA HIS A 446 11.93 15.01 -1.33
C HIS A 446 11.35 16.36 -1.78
N LYS A 447 10.20 16.32 -2.45
CA LYS A 447 9.53 17.52 -2.97
C LYS A 447 8.68 18.24 -1.93
N MET A 448 8.10 17.52 -0.97
CA MET A 448 7.16 18.09 -0.01
C MET A 448 7.24 17.37 1.34
N VAL A 449 7.42 18.12 2.42
CA VAL A 449 7.54 17.57 3.80
C VAL A 449 6.31 16.76 4.21
N ARG A 450 5.09 17.19 3.87
CA ARG A 450 3.86 16.42 4.18
C ARG A 450 3.89 15.00 3.62
N LEU A 451 4.53 14.79 2.46
CA LEU A 451 4.59 13.49 1.78
C LEU A 451 5.62 12.53 2.39
N VAL A 452 6.39 12.98 3.39
CA VAL A 452 7.22 12.09 4.22
C VAL A 452 6.36 11.02 4.91
N LEU A 453 5.07 11.31 5.19
CA LEU A 453 4.11 10.32 5.68
C LEU A 453 4.05 9.06 4.79
N LEU A 454 4.15 9.21 3.46
CA LEU A 454 4.11 8.08 2.51
C LEU A 454 5.38 7.23 2.55
N THR A 455 6.50 7.79 3.05
CA THR A 455 7.76 7.04 3.21
C THR A 455 7.82 6.22 4.48
N ALA A 456 7.00 6.55 5.49
CA ALA A 456 7.02 5.84 6.77
C ALA A 456 6.72 4.34 6.61
N PRO A 457 5.62 3.91 5.94
CA PRO A 457 5.28 2.49 5.83
C PRO A 457 6.33 1.70 5.04
N ILE A 458 6.80 2.22 3.90
CA ILE A 458 7.82 1.55 3.07
C ILE A 458 9.18 1.52 3.75
N GLY A 459 9.56 2.60 4.45
CA GLY A 459 10.75 2.66 5.28
C GLY A 459 10.73 1.57 6.35
N SER A 460 9.58 1.38 7.01
CA SER A 460 9.38 0.34 8.01
C SER A 460 9.42 -1.07 7.41
N VAL A 461 8.84 -1.30 6.23
CA VAL A 461 8.95 -2.60 5.54
C VAL A 461 10.41 -2.91 5.18
N LEU A 462 11.12 -1.97 4.55
CA LEU A 462 12.51 -2.19 4.14
C LEU A 462 13.44 -2.35 5.35
N GLY A 463 13.26 -1.50 6.37
CA GLY A 463 13.98 -1.61 7.64
C GLY A 463 13.72 -2.94 8.33
N GLY A 464 12.45 -3.37 8.36
CA GLY A 464 12.03 -4.66 8.89
C GLY A 464 12.63 -5.85 8.15
N ILE A 465 12.70 -5.80 6.81
CA ILE A 465 13.33 -6.85 6.01
C ILE A 465 14.83 -6.94 6.29
N ALA A 466 15.52 -5.81 6.42
CA ALA A 466 16.94 -5.80 6.78
C ALA A 466 17.18 -6.37 8.18
N ALA A 467 16.48 -5.84 9.19
CA ALA A 467 16.61 -6.29 10.57
C ALA A 467 16.23 -7.78 10.73
N GLY A 468 15.12 -8.20 10.12
CA GLY A 468 14.65 -9.58 10.19
C GLY A 468 15.62 -10.57 9.56
N ARG A 469 16.21 -10.25 8.40
CA ARG A 469 17.22 -11.13 7.76
C ARG A 469 18.52 -11.22 8.56
N VAL A 470 18.99 -10.10 9.12
CA VAL A 470 20.18 -10.08 9.99
C VAL A 470 19.91 -10.89 11.26
N LEU A 471 18.75 -10.71 11.89
CA LEU A 471 18.35 -11.47 13.06
C LEU A 471 18.29 -12.97 12.78
N SER A 472 17.66 -13.37 11.66
CA SER A 472 17.62 -14.76 11.20
C SER A 472 19.02 -15.35 11.04
N TRP A 473 19.93 -14.57 10.46
CA TRP A 473 21.31 -14.98 10.26
C TRP A 473 22.03 -15.18 11.60
N CYS A 474 21.93 -14.22 12.53
CA CYS A 474 22.52 -14.34 13.86
C CYS A 474 21.99 -15.56 14.63
N ILE A 475 20.67 -15.80 14.60
CA ILE A 475 20.04 -16.94 15.28
C ILE A 475 20.55 -18.25 14.70
N ARG A 476 20.64 -18.36 13.36
CA ARG A 476 21.18 -19.55 12.70
C ARG A 476 22.62 -19.80 13.09
N THR A 477 23.46 -18.77 13.10
CA THR A 477 24.88 -18.90 13.50
C THR A 477 25.04 -19.28 14.97
N LEU A 478 24.15 -18.84 15.85
CA LEU A 478 24.17 -19.22 17.28
C LEU A 478 23.64 -20.63 17.54
N TRP A 479 22.75 -21.14 16.69
CA TRP A 479 22.08 -22.42 16.88
C TRP A 479 22.74 -23.58 16.12
N ASP A 480 23.33 -23.30 14.96
CA ASP A 480 24.17 -24.24 14.22
C ASP A 480 25.57 -24.28 14.87
N ASP A 481 25.66 -24.82 16.08
CA ASP A 481 26.94 -25.18 16.69
C ASP A 481 27.62 -26.24 15.79
N PRO A 482 28.89 -26.05 15.37
CA PRO A 482 29.60 -26.99 14.49
C PRO A 482 29.87 -28.37 15.13
N ALA A 483 29.48 -28.60 16.39
CA ALA A 483 29.73 -29.83 17.14
C ALA A 483 28.75 -30.99 16.85
N VAL A 484 27.76 -30.82 15.98
CA VAL A 484 26.74 -31.86 15.67
C VAL A 484 26.84 -32.39 14.22
N VAL A 485 27.90 -32.04 13.49
CA VAL A 485 28.10 -32.47 12.09
C VAL A 485 29.35 -33.36 11.89
N GLU A 486 30.01 -33.82 12.95
CA GLU A 486 31.00 -34.91 12.86
C GLU A 486 30.39 -36.29 13.08
#